data_AF-H3AR23-F1
#
_entry.id   AF-H3AR23-F1
#
_cell.length_a   1.000
_cell.length_b   1.000
_cell.length_c   1.000
_cell.angle_alpha   90.00
_cell.angle_beta   90.00
_cell.angle_gamma   90.00
#
_symmetry.space_group_name_H-M   'P 1'
#
loop_
_entity.id
_entity.type
_entity.pdbx_description
1 polymer ?
#
loop_
_entity_poly.entity_id
_entity_poly.type
_entity_poly.pdbx_seq_one_letter_code
_entity_poly.pdbx_strand_id
1 'polypeptide(L)'
;MIHISNITKNIASHYKGGEPKPLTVMLRRENETLGFNIVGGRPSQNSQEDSSAEGIYVSKILENGPANRVDGLQVHDRIIEVRARWIPFKKKKKKSLL
;
A
#
# COMPACT_ATOMS: atom_id res chain seq x y z
N MET A 1 -14.94 13.84 -13.63
CA MET A 1 -14.29 12.52 -13.76
C MET A 1 -12.79 12.74 -13.59
N ILE A 2 -12.21 12.33 -12.46
CA ILE A 2 -10.77 12.58 -12.19
C ILE A 2 -9.97 11.54 -12.99
N HIS A 3 -9.17 12.01 -13.94
CA HIS A 3 -8.36 11.15 -14.79
C HIS A 3 -7.12 10.67 -14.03
N ILE A 4 -6.85 9.35 -14.06
CA ILE A 4 -5.75 8.71 -13.31
C ILE A 4 -4.39 9.37 -13.62
N SER A 5 -4.20 9.87 -14.86
CA SER A 5 -2.98 10.57 -15.28
C SER A 5 -2.63 11.80 -14.44
N ASN A 6 -3.62 12.53 -13.93
CA ASN A 6 -3.36 13.76 -13.16
C ASN A 6 -2.86 13.43 -11.75
N ILE A 7 -3.24 12.27 -11.21
CA ILE A 7 -2.79 11.80 -9.90
C ILE A 7 -1.31 11.40 -10.00
N THR A 8 -0.94 10.56 -10.98
CA THR A 8 0.45 10.09 -11.14
C THR A 8 1.44 11.19 -11.50
N LYS A 9 1.06 12.18 -12.33
CA LYS A 9 1.93 13.31 -12.69
C LYS A 9 2.26 14.20 -11.48
N ASN A 10 1.30 14.41 -10.57
CA ASN A 10 1.54 15.18 -9.35
C ASN A 10 2.51 14.45 -8.40
N ILE A 11 2.37 13.12 -8.29
CA ILE A 11 3.24 12.27 -7.46
C ILE A 11 4.69 12.28 -7.97
N ALA A 12 4.89 12.10 -9.28
CA ALA A 12 6.23 12.12 -9.88
C ALA A 12 6.94 13.46 -9.67
N SER A 13 6.21 14.57 -9.70
CA SER A 13 6.76 15.92 -9.53
C SER A 13 7.24 16.24 -8.11
N HIS A 14 6.84 15.44 -7.10
CA HIS A 14 7.17 15.70 -5.70
C HIS A 14 8.46 14.99 -5.21
N TYR A 15 9.00 14.05 -5.98
CA TYR A 15 10.25 13.36 -5.66
C TYR A 15 11.48 14.22 -6.01
N LYS A 16 11.87 15.12 -5.10
CA LYS A 16 13.15 15.83 -5.21
C LYS A 16 14.33 14.91 -4.83
N GLY A 17 14.97 14.31 -5.84
CA GLY A 17 16.42 14.14 -5.92
C GLY A 17 17.17 13.36 -4.83
N GLY A 18 16.54 12.39 -4.16
CA GLY A 18 17.21 11.43 -3.30
C GLY A 18 17.02 10.00 -3.80
N GLU A 19 18.06 9.16 -3.71
CA GLU A 19 17.92 7.73 -3.96
C GLU A 19 16.84 7.13 -3.03
N PRO A 20 15.76 6.53 -3.56
CA PRO A 20 14.71 5.97 -2.73
C PRO A 20 15.27 4.80 -1.92
N LYS A 21 15.27 4.94 -0.58
CA LYS A 21 15.70 3.87 0.32
C LYS A 21 14.54 2.91 0.58
N PRO A 22 14.68 1.61 0.28
CA PRO A 22 13.61 0.64 0.55
C PRO A 22 13.39 0.45 2.05
N LEU A 23 12.13 0.45 2.48
CA LEU A 23 11.69 0.16 3.84
C LEU A 23 10.78 -1.07 3.84
N THR A 24 10.89 -1.89 4.88
CA THR A 24 9.93 -2.98 5.13
C THR A 24 9.01 -2.59 6.29
N VAL A 25 7.71 -2.52 6.01
CA VAL A 25 6.67 -2.23 7.00
C VAL A 25 5.87 -3.51 7.28
N MET A 26 5.73 -3.88 8.55
CA MET A 26 4.96 -5.06 8.96
C MET A 26 3.58 -4.65 9.50
N LEU A 27 2.55 -4.84 8.68
CA LEU A 27 1.17 -4.58 9.07
C LEU A 27 0.49 -5.84 9.60
N ARG A 28 -0.33 -5.69 10.65
CA ARG A 28 -1.24 -6.73 11.12
C ARG A 28 -2.64 -6.43 10.61
N ARG A 29 -3.28 -7.42 9.99
CA ARG A 29 -4.65 -7.26 9.48
C ARG A 29 -5.61 -7.12 10.66
N GLU A 30 -6.44 -6.09 10.61
CA GLU A 30 -7.48 -5.80 11.59
C GLU A 30 -8.79 -5.58 10.85
N ASN A 31 -9.88 -6.16 11.35
CA ASN A 31 -11.20 -6.11 10.70
C ASN A 31 -11.12 -6.41 9.20
N GLU A 32 -10.36 -7.44 8.83
CA GLU A 32 -10.14 -7.84 7.43
C GLU A 32 -9.47 -6.80 6.52
N THR A 33 -8.81 -5.76 7.04
CA THR A 33 -8.12 -4.75 6.21
C THR A 33 -6.71 -4.40 6.70
N LEU A 34 -5.92 -3.73 5.86
CA LEU A 34 -4.63 -3.12 6.21
C LEU A 34 -4.73 -1.59 6.37
N GLY A 35 -5.87 -0.97 6.05
CA GLY A 35 -6.10 0.46 6.29
C GLY A 35 -5.43 1.42 5.31
N PHE A 36 -5.25 1.07 4.03
CA PHE A 36 -4.76 1.99 3.01
C PHE A 36 -5.34 1.67 1.62
N ASN A 37 -5.32 2.66 0.72
CA ASN A 37 -5.70 2.52 -0.68
C ASN A 37 -4.48 2.62 -1.58
N ILE A 38 -4.56 1.99 -2.75
CA ILE A 38 -3.52 2.05 -3.78
C ILE A 38 -4.04 2.72 -5.06
N VAL A 39 -3.11 3.27 -5.84
CA VAL A 39 -3.31 3.75 -7.22
C VAL A 39 -2.14 3.27 -8.10
N GLY A 40 -2.33 3.35 -9.42
CA GLY A 40 -1.33 2.95 -10.40
C GLY A 40 -1.54 1.52 -10.92
N GLY A 41 -0.48 0.94 -11.49
CA GLY A 41 -0.50 -0.31 -12.23
C GLY A 41 0.49 -0.31 -13.39
N ARG A 42 0.48 -1.36 -14.21
CA ARG A 42 1.21 -1.34 -15.48
C ARG A 42 0.49 -0.41 -16.46
N PRO A 43 1.20 0.45 -17.20
CA PRO A 43 0.61 1.13 -18.34
C PRO A 43 0.15 0.08 -19.38
N SER A 44 -0.92 0.36 -20.11
CA SER A 44 -1.27 -0.48 -21.25
C SER A 44 -0.11 -0.46 -22.25
N GLN A 45 0.17 -1.57 -22.94
CA GLN A 45 1.33 -1.71 -23.83
C GLN A 45 1.36 -0.71 -25.02
N ASN A 46 0.39 0.19 -25.11
CA ASN A 46 0.14 1.04 -26.27
C ASN A 46 0.50 2.51 -26.00
N SER A 47 0.81 2.88 -24.76
CA SER A 47 1.21 4.25 -24.39
C SER A 47 2.72 4.32 -24.20
N GLN A 48 3.44 4.70 -25.26
CA GLN A 48 4.89 5.00 -25.26
C GLN A 48 5.25 6.28 -24.48
N GLU A 49 4.30 6.90 -23.80
CA GLU A 49 4.48 8.16 -23.11
C GLU A 49 4.38 7.91 -21.59
N ASP A 50 5.49 8.19 -20.89
CA ASP A 50 5.65 8.23 -19.44
C ASP A 50 5.82 6.89 -18.69
N SER A 51 7.01 6.30 -18.79
CA SER A 51 7.52 5.26 -17.86
C SER A 51 7.48 5.67 -16.37
N SER A 52 7.27 6.96 -16.08
CA SER A 52 7.12 7.49 -14.73
C SER A 52 5.77 7.14 -14.08
N ALA A 53 4.79 6.64 -14.83
CA ALA A 53 3.48 6.21 -14.32
C ALA A 53 3.44 4.73 -13.88
N GLU A 54 4.52 3.98 -14.08
CA GLU A 54 4.55 2.55 -13.75
C GLU A 54 4.81 2.31 -12.26
N GLY A 55 3.89 1.63 -11.59
CA GLY A 55 4.04 1.23 -10.19
C GLY A 55 2.75 1.29 -9.41
N ILE A 56 2.80 0.77 -8.18
CA ILE A 56 1.70 0.78 -7.22
C ILE A 56 2.07 1.74 -6.09
N TYR A 57 1.20 2.72 -5.85
CA TYR A 57 1.46 3.80 -4.89
C TYR A 57 0.33 3.90 -3.87
N VAL A 58 0.66 4.26 -2.63
CA VAL A 58 -0.34 4.54 -1.59
C VAL A 58 -1.02 5.87 -1.90
N SER A 59 -2.34 5.86 -2.07
CA SER A 59 -3.13 7.07 -2.34
C SER A 59 -3.85 7.64 -1.13
N LYS A 60 -4.17 6.79 -0.15
CA LYS A 60 -4.86 7.17 1.08
C LYS A 60 -4.51 6.22 2.21
N ILE A 61 -4.43 6.77 3.42
CA ILE A 61 -4.32 6.01 4.66
C ILE A 61 -5.61 6.21 5.46
N LEU A 62 -6.16 5.12 5.98
CA LEU A 62 -7.31 5.15 6.89
C LEU A 62 -6.84 5.63 8.26
N GLU A 63 -7.45 6.69 8.78
CA GLU A 63 -7.18 7.19 10.12
C GLU A 63 -7.43 6.10 11.17
N ASN A 64 -6.52 5.96 12.13
CA ASN A 64 -6.53 4.92 13.16
C ASN A 64 -6.52 3.47 12.61
N GLY A 65 -6.26 3.28 11.31
CA GLY A 65 -6.13 1.97 10.68
C GLY A 65 -4.74 1.35 10.85
N PRO A 66 -4.54 0.08 10.47
CA PRO A 66 -3.26 -0.61 10.67
C PRO A 66 -2.06 0.07 10.02
N ALA A 67 -2.25 0.70 8.85
CA ALA A 67 -1.21 1.44 8.14
C ALA A 67 -0.93 2.83 8.72
N ASN A 68 -1.78 3.39 9.60
CA ASN A 68 -1.62 4.71 10.22
C ASN A 68 -0.83 4.64 11.54
N ARG A 69 0.13 3.72 11.65
CA ARG A 69 0.98 3.59 12.84
C ARG A 69 2.25 4.41 12.66
N VAL A 70 2.98 4.63 13.75
CA VAL A 70 4.25 5.38 13.74
C VAL A 70 5.27 4.77 12.78
N ASP A 71 5.26 3.46 12.63
CA ASP A 71 6.09 2.66 11.71
C ASP A 71 5.31 2.19 10.46
N GLY A 72 4.19 2.85 10.17
CA GLY A 72 3.26 2.51 9.10
C GLY A 72 3.68 3.05 7.72
N LEU A 73 2.72 3.05 6.81
CA LEU A 73 2.92 3.58 5.45
C LEU A 73 2.67 5.09 5.42
N GLN A 74 3.14 5.74 4.36
CA GLN A 74 2.83 7.14 4.03
C GLN A 74 2.16 7.25 2.66
N VAL A 75 1.37 8.30 2.46
CA VAL A 75 0.82 8.62 1.13
C VAL A 75 2.00 8.91 0.20
N HIS A 76 1.91 8.41 -1.03
CA HIS A 76 2.95 8.43 -2.06
C HIS A 76 4.04 7.36 -1.94
N ASP A 77 4.07 6.55 -0.87
CA ASP A 77 4.96 5.39 -0.81
C ASP A 77 4.72 4.47 -2.00
N ARG A 78 5.82 4.04 -2.63
CA ARG A 78 5.79 3.04 -3.71
C ARG A 78 5.90 1.64 -3.11
N ILE A 79 4.90 0.81 -3.40
CA ILE A 79 4.91 -0.60 -3.02
C ILE A 79 5.71 -1.38 -4.06
N ILE A 80 6.83 -1.95 -3.61
CA ILE A 80 7.75 -2.71 -4.47
C ILE A 80 7.62 -4.23 -4.29
N GLU A 81 7.26 -4.69 -3.09
CA GLU A 81 7.11 -6.11 -2.76
C GLU A 81 6.02 -6.27 -1.68
N VAL A 82 5.26 -7.35 -1.75
CA VAL A 82 4.29 -7.74 -0.71
C VAL A 82 4.58 -9.16 -0.27
N ARG A 83 4.71 -9.35 1.05
CA ARG A 83 4.85 -10.68 1.68
C ARG A 83 3.65 -10.97 2.55
N ALA A 84 3.00 -12.11 2.33
CA ALA A 84 1.89 -12.58 3.17
C ALA A 84 2.37 -13.74 4.05
N ARG A 85 2.27 -13.58 5.37
CA ARG A 85 2.45 -14.68 6.31
C ARG A 85 1.08 -15.17 6.77
N TRP A 86 0.70 -16.35 6.30
CA TRP A 86 -0.48 -17.05 6.81
C TRP A 86 -0.25 -17.48 8.25
N ILE A 87 -1.07 -16.96 9.17
CA ILE A 87 -1.06 -17.38 10.57
C ILE A 87 -2.22 -18.36 10.76
N PRO A 88 -1.95 -19.64 11.08
CA PRO A 88 -3.01 -20.64 11.25
C PRO A 88 -3.90 -20.29 12.46
N PHE A 89 -5.21 -20.34 12.24
CA PHE A 89 -6.21 -20.09 13.27
C PHE A 89 -6.18 -21.20 14.34
N LYS A 90 -5.81 -20.88 15.59
CA LYS A 90 -5.93 -21.84 16.70
C LYS A 90 -7.35 -21.81 17.26
N LYS A 91 -8.11 -22.90 17.07
CA LYS A 91 -9.41 -23.09 17.74
C LYS A 91 -9.24 -22.98 19.26
N LYS A 92 -9.90 -22.01 19.90
CA LYS A 92 -10.07 -22.00 21.36
C LYS A 92 -10.90 -23.24 21.74
N LYS A 93 -10.29 -24.17 22.48
CA LYS A 93 -11.05 -25.28 23.10
C LYS A 93 -12.05 -24.66 24.08
N LYS A 94 -13.35 -24.81 23.80
CA LYS A 94 -14.39 -24.53 24.80
C LYS A 94 -14.14 -25.50 25.96
N LYS A 95 -13.75 -25.00 27.14
CA LYS A 95 -13.83 -25.79 28.36
C LYS A 95 -15.33 -25.98 28.63
N SER A 96 -15.81 -27.19 28.43
CA SER A 96 -17.12 -27.59 28.94
C SER A 96 -16.99 -27.62 30.47
N LEU A 97 -17.69 -26.72 31.15
CA LEU A 97 -17.92 -26.85 32.58
C LEU A 97 -19.05 -27.88 32.72
N LEU A 98 -18.68 -29.08 33.19
CA LEU A 98 -19.58 -30.02 33.85
C LEU A 98 -19.41 -29.80 35.36
#